data_AF-A0A975NKE1-F1
#
_entry.id   AF-A0A975NKE1-F1
#
_cell.length_a   1.000
_cell.length_b   1.000
_cell.length_c   1.000
_cell.angle_alpha   90.00
_cell.angle_beta   90.00
_cell.angle_gamma   90.00
#
_symmetry.space_group_name_H-M   'P 1'
#
loop_
_entity.id
_entity.type
_entity.pdbx_description
1 polymer ?
#
loop_
_entity_poly.entity_id
_entity_poly.type
_entity_poly.pdbx_seq_one_letter_code
_entity_poly.pdbx_strand_id
1 'polypeptide(L)' 'MRKLIAFDDDTFDKLRQLGRDRMATLQELADEAFADLLRKHGIPVDLKDALRKSAALTKTPAQDSARPRSSRQTKS' A
#
# COMPACT_ATOMS: atom_id res chain seq x y z
N MET A 1 -25.51 -0.83 -6.78
CA MET A 1 -24.05 -0.66 -6.63
C MET A 1 -23.75 -0.44 -5.16
N ARG A 2 -23.07 -1.38 -4.49
CA ARG A 2 -22.73 -1.25 -3.06
C ARG A 2 -21.48 -0.36 -2.94
N LYS A 3 -21.60 0.79 -2.27
CA LYS A 3 -20.42 1.63 -1.97
C LYS A 3 -19.50 0.81 -1.03
N LEU A 4 -18.26 0.55 -1.45
CA LEU A 4 -17.26 -0.17 -0.64
C LEU A 4 -16.76 0.67 0.55
N ILE A 5 -17.01 1.98 0.50
CA ILE A 5 -16.73 2.95 1.57
C ILE A 5 -18.00 3.78 1.75
N ALA A 6 -18.59 3.72 2.95
CA ALA A 6 -19.76 4.52 3.28
C ALA A 6 -19.30 5.88 3.81
N PHE A 7 -19.88 6.95 3.25
CA PHE A 7 -19.84 8.29 3.79
C PHE A 7 -21.23 8.61 4.34
N ASP A 8 -21.31 9.37 5.42
CA ASP A 8 -22.53 10.08 5.75
C ASP A 8 -22.84 11.14 4.66
N ASP A 9 -24.11 11.51 4.54
CA ASP A 9 -24.58 12.37 3.45
C ASP A 9 -23.96 13.78 3.54
N ASP A 10 -23.79 14.33 4.74
CA ASP A 10 -23.18 15.64 4.97
C ASP A 10 -21.70 15.67 4.54
N THR A 11 -20.92 14.64 4.90
CA THR A 11 -19.53 14.51 4.48
C THR A 11 -19.42 14.34 2.98
N PHE A 12 -20.31 13.55 2.38
CA PHE A 12 -20.31 13.33 0.94
C PHE A 12 -20.61 14.61 0.15
N ASP A 13 -21.56 15.42 0.61
CA ASP A 13 -21.89 16.69 -0.02
C ASP A 13 -20.74 17.71 0.10
N LYS A 14 -20.06 17.75 1.26
CA LYS A 14 -18.86 18.57 1.44
C LYS A 14 -17.72 18.12 0.52
N LEU A 15 -17.49 16.82 0.37
CA LEU A 15 -16.48 16.30 -0.55
C LEU A 15 -16.82 16.64 -2.00
N ARG A 16 -18.10 16.60 -2.38
CA ARG A 16 -18.54 17.05 -3.72
C ARG A 16 -18.38 18.55 -3.93
N GLN A 17 -18.68 19.35 -2.93
CA GLN A 17 -18.45 20.80 -2.99
C GLN A 17 -16.96 21.10 -3.17
N LEU A 18 -16.10 20.44 -2.38
CA LEU A 18 -14.65 20.57 -2.49
C LEU A 18 -14.14 20.17 -3.88
N GLY A 19 -14.68 19.10 -4.48
CA GLY A 19 -14.37 18.71 -5.85
C GLY A 19 -14.73 19.82 -6.84
N ARG A 20 -15.94 20.40 -6.75
CA ARG A 20 -16.35 21.53 -7.61
C ARG A 20 -15.44 22.74 -7.45
N ASP A 21 -15.07 23.10 -6.22
CA ASP A 21 -14.22 24.25 -5.94
C ASP A 21 -12.81 24.08 -6.53
N ARG A 22 -12.32 22.83 -6.60
CA ARG A 22 -11.01 22.49 -7.17
C ARG A 22 -11.05 22.08 -8.64
N MET A 23 -12.22 22.16 -9.29
CA MET A 23 -12.44 21.64 -10.66
C MET A 23 -12.01 20.17 -10.83
N ALA A 24 -12.19 19.36 -9.78
CA ALA A 24 -11.82 17.96 -9.73
C ALA A 24 -13.03 17.08 -9.40
N THR A 25 -12.98 15.82 -9.84
CA THR A 25 -13.96 14.81 -9.45
C THR A 25 -13.67 14.30 -8.04
N LEU A 26 -14.68 13.72 -7.40
CA LEU A 26 -14.50 13.04 -6.11
C LEU A 26 -13.44 11.94 -6.17
N GLN A 27 -13.34 11.25 -7.32
CA GLN A 27 -12.36 10.18 -7.53
C GLN A 27 -10.93 10.73 -7.57
N GLU A 28 -10.69 11.80 -8.31
CA GLU A 28 -9.37 12.44 -8.38
C GLU A 28 -8.93 12.97 -7.02
N LEU A 29 -9.86 13.57 -6.26
CA LEU A 29 -9.59 14.00 -4.89
C LEU A 29 -9.24 12.81 -3.97
N ALA A 30 -9.92 11.68 -4.16
CA ALA A 30 -9.64 10.46 -3.41
C ALA A 30 -8.27 9.87 -3.77
N ASP A 31 -7.95 9.79 -5.06
CA ASP A 31 -6.69 9.24 -5.55
C ASP A 31 -5.48 10.06 -5.06
N GLU A 32 -5.59 11.40 -5.05
CA GLU A 32 -4.58 12.29 -4.48
C GLU A 32 -4.41 12.07 -2.97
N ALA A 33 -5.52 12.10 -2.22
CA ALA A 33 -5.49 11.95 -0.77
C ALA A 33 -4.95 10.57 -0.34
N PHE A 34 -5.34 9.50 -1.04
CA PHE A 34 -4.84 8.16 -0.79
C PHE A 34 -3.38 8.02 -1.19
N ALA A 35 -2.93 8.57 -2.32
CA ALA A 35 -1.54 8.53 -2.72
C ALA A 35 -0.62 9.16 -1.65
N ASP A 36 -1.01 10.32 -1.12
CA ASP A 36 -0.27 10.99 -0.06
C ASP A 36 -0.23 10.17 1.24
N LEU A 37 -1.35 9.54 1.62
CA LEU A 37 -1.41 8.66 2.79
C LEU A 37 -0.52 7.43 2.62
N LEU A 38 -0.64 6.73 1.49
CA LEU A 38 0.13 5.52 1.20
C LEU A 38 1.63 5.82 1.16
N ARG A 39 2.03 6.95 0.58
CA ARG A 39 3.43 7.40 0.56
C ARG A 39 3.99 7.62 1.97
N LYS A 40 3.24 8.27 2.86
CA LYS A 40 3.66 8.50 4.26
C LYS A 40 3.84 7.19 5.04
N HIS A 41 3.04 6.18 4.73
CA HIS A 41 3.12 4.86 5.36
C HIS A 41 4.02 3.86 4.63
N GLY A 42 4.73 4.29 3.58
CA GLY A 42 5.63 3.42 2.81
C GLY A 42 4.89 2.33 2.02
N ILE A 43 3.59 2.46 1.80
CA ILE A 43 2.78 1.53 1.03
C ILE A 43 2.89 1.92 -0.46
N PRO A 44 3.17 0.98 -1.38
CA PRO A 44 3.20 1.28 -2.81
C PRO A 44 1.84 1.79 -3.32
N VAL A 45 1.87 2.86 -4.12
CA VAL A 45 0.68 3.57 -4.61
C VAL A 45 0.12 2.93 -5.88
N ASP A 46 0.97 2.34 -6.71
CA ASP A 46 0.58 1.67 -7.95
C ASP A 46 1.06 0.21 -8.00
N LEU A 47 0.53 -0.56 -8.95
CA LEU A 47 0.92 -1.95 -9.17
C LEU A 47 2.42 -2.07 -9.50
N LYS A 48 2.97 -1.09 -10.22
CA LYS A 48 4.38 -1.09 -10.63
C LYS A 48 5.32 -0.95 -9.43
N ASP A 49 5.06 -0.02 -8.52
CA ASP A 49 5.78 0.17 -7.27
C ASP A 49 5.59 -1.04 -6.36
N ALA A 50 4.38 -1.63 -6.33
CA ALA A 50 4.13 -2.85 -5.58
C ALA A 50 4.97 -4.02 -6.10
N LEU A 51 4.98 -4.24 -7.42
CA LEU A 51 5.81 -5.26 -8.06
C LEU A 51 7.30 -5.00 -7.85
N ARG A 52 7.74 -3.74 -7.94
CA ARG A 52 9.13 -3.35 -7.70
C ARG A 52 9.56 -3.62 -6.26
N LYS A 53 8.73 -3.28 -5.27
CA LYS A 53 9.00 -3.57 -3.85
C LYS A 53 9.02 -5.08 -3.59
N SER A 54 8.05 -5.82 -4.13
CA SER A 54 7.99 -7.29 -4.01
C SER A 54 9.23 -7.97 -4.60
N ALA A 55 9.69 -7.54 -5.78
CA ALA A 55 10.91 -8.04 -6.40
C ALA A 55 12.19 -7.61 -5.65
N ALA A 56 12.21 -6.41 -5.06
CA ALA A 56 13.33 -5.93 -4.26
C ALA A 56 13.48 -6.69 -2.92
N LEU A 57 12.35 -7.09 -2.31
CA LEU A 57 12.33 -7.98 -1.13
C LEU A 57 12.98 -9.33 -1.46
N THR A 58 12.79 -9.85 -2.67
CA THR A 58 13.44 -11.10 -3.12
C THR A 58 14.91 -10.94 -3.45
N LYS A 59 15.35 -9.71 -3.77
CA LYS A 59 16.72 -9.38 -4.20
C LYS A 59 17.63 -8.95 -3.05
N THR A 60 17.09 -8.72 -1.86
CA THR A 60 17.91 -8.52 -0.66
C THR A 60 18.46 -9.90 -0.29
N PRO A 61 19.78 -10.17 -0.39
CA PRO A 61 20.31 -11.42 0.13
C PRO A 61 19.94 -11.45 1.60
N ALA A 62 19.21 -12.48 2.02
CA ALA A 62 18.89 -12.71 3.42
C ALA A 62 20.20 -12.56 4.18
N GLN A 63 20.31 -11.50 4.99
CA GLN A 63 21.46 -11.32 5.85
C GLN A 63 21.55 -12.57 6.71
N ASP A 64 22.67 -13.25 6.54
CA ASP A 64 23.10 -14.46 7.22
C ASP A 64 22.65 -14.47 8.70
N SER A 65 21.55 -15.15 8.98
CA SER A 65 21.44 -15.88 10.24
C SER A 65 21.96 -17.30 10.01
N ALA A 66 23.25 -17.37 9.63
CA ALA A 66 24.05 -18.57 9.69
C ALA A 66 24.18 -18.99 11.16
N ARG A 67 23.20 -19.74 11.68
CA ARG A 67 23.36 -20.48 12.93
C ARG A 67 24.18 -21.75 12.63
N PRO A 68 25.27 -22.00 13.38
CA PRO A 68 26.32 -22.91 12.94
C PRO A 68 25.86 -24.37 12.95
N ARG A 69 26.44 -25.12 12.01
CA ARG A 69 26.37 -26.56 11.82
C ARG A 69 26.45 -27.31 13.15
N SER A 70 25.38 -28.05 13.51
CA SER A 70 25.49 -29.16 14.46
C SER A 70 25.46 -30.47 13.69
N SER A 71 26.66 -30.94 13.39
CA SER A 71 26.95 -32.31 13.00
C SER A 71 26.63 -33.26 14.17
N ARG A 72 25.70 -34.20 13.97
CA ARG A 72 25.62 -35.45 14.74
C ARG A 72 24.88 -36.46 13.86
N GLN A 73 25.57 -37.26 13.02
CA GLN A 73 25.95 -38.67 13.32
C GLN A 73 24.87 -39.36 14.18
N THR A 74 24.18 -40.42 13.75
CA THR A 74 24.75 -41.74 13.39
C THR A 74 23.70 -42.61 12.69
N LYS A 75 24.19 -43.52 11.85
CA LYS A 75 23.53 -44.74 11.35
C LYS A 75 22.94 -45.60 12.49
N SER A 76 21.84 -46.30 12.22
CA SER A 76 21.68 -47.75 12.38
C SER A 76 20.30 -48.19 11.90
#